data_AF-A0A969B8D8-F1
#
_entry.id   AF-A0A969B8D8-F1
#
_cell.length_a   1.000
_cell.length_b   1.000
_cell.length_c   1.000
_cell.angle_alpha   90.00
_cell.angle_beta   90.00
_cell.angle_gamma   90.00
#
_symmetry.space_group_name_H-M   'P 1'
#
loop_
_entity.id
_entity.type
_entity.pdbx_description
1 polymer ?
#
loop_
_entity_poly.entity_id
_entity_poly.type
_entity_poly.pdbx_seq_one_letter_code
_entity_poly.pdbx_strand_id
1 'polypeptide(L)'
;MWLPFEMIWADLGKGREKTYLNLRGKSSAFLKIVCNPFSSLLGFGNTAPVVFSGSTFQFDITTIEAPDAPMPDKFEYMDWRQLHFDASFSGQVNNSPIQLPSGNLLTGLALLARDGAAGSATTATGKLRTDLLVNKFSVKVAGQTEIISTTWLEQQAENKARYGVNSPLASNVSLLTGFLYVNFMQYGNITTGLNVIDRASNPQLFVDTRSGSEVSYTNPAVLTIQTEEIAPAR
;
A
#
# COMPACT_ATOMS: atom_id res chain seq x y z
N MET A 1 14.64 -5.52 -5.05
CA MET A 1 13.17 -5.33 -4.93
C MET A 1 12.63 -5.28 -6.34
N TRP A 2 11.64 -6.12 -6.66
CA TRP A 2 10.98 -6.13 -7.98
C TRP A 2 9.68 -5.33 -7.87
N LEU A 3 9.39 -4.49 -8.87
CA LEU A 3 8.16 -3.72 -8.97
C LEU A 3 7.40 -4.22 -10.21
N PRO A 4 6.31 -4.98 -10.04
CA PRO A 4 5.45 -5.37 -11.15
C PRO A 4 4.68 -4.15 -11.68
N PHE A 5 4.37 -4.16 -12.98
CA PHE A 5 3.43 -3.22 -13.60
C PHE A 5 2.08 -3.88 -13.91
N GLU A 6 1.75 -4.93 -13.16
CA GLU A 6 0.54 -5.74 -13.26
C GLU A 6 0.04 -6.11 -11.87
N MET A 7 -1.26 -6.39 -11.74
CA MET A 7 -1.89 -6.73 -10.47
C MET A 7 -1.47 -8.14 -10.00
N ILE A 8 -0.35 -8.22 -9.28
CA ILE A 8 0.26 -9.49 -8.85
C ILE A 8 -0.57 -10.31 -7.87
N TRP A 9 -1.54 -9.67 -7.21
CA TRP A 9 -2.42 -10.34 -6.25
C TRP A 9 -3.57 -11.10 -6.90
N ALA A 10 -3.79 -10.91 -8.20
CA ALA A 10 -4.77 -11.67 -8.97
C ALA A 10 -4.13 -12.91 -9.58
N ASP A 11 -4.90 -13.98 -9.71
CA ASP A 11 -4.45 -15.22 -10.34
C ASP A 11 -4.53 -15.11 -11.87
N LEU A 12 -3.66 -15.87 -12.54
CA LEU A 12 -3.79 -16.08 -13.99
C LEU A 12 -5.13 -16.74 -14.31
N GLY A 13 -5.81 -16.28 -15.35
CA GLY A 13 -7.17 -16.66 -15.74
C GLY A 13 -8.26 -16.00 -14.89
N LYS A 14 -7.88 -15.22 -13.88
CA LYS A 14 -8.80 -14.47 -13.01
C LYS A 14 -8.72 -12.96 -13.24
N GLY A 15 -8.23 -12.57 -14.42
CA GLY A 15 -8.22 -11.21 -14.91
C GLY A 15 -6.96 -10.42 -14.59
N ARG A 16 -5.92 -11.04 -14.01
CA ARG A 16 -4.58 -10.44 -13.94
C ARG A 16 -4.10 -9.96 -15.32
N GLU A 17 -4.43 -10.72 -16.36
CA GLU A 17 -4.12 -10.42 -17.76
C GLU A 17 -4.69 -9.07 -18.23
N LYS A 18 -5.77 -8.60 -17.60
CA LYS A 18 -6.35 -7.28 -17.90
C LYS A 18 -5.38 -6.16 -17.59
N THR A 19 -4.46 -6.36 -16.66
CA THR A 19 -3.49 -5.35 -16.22
C THR A 19 -2.14 -5.45 -16.91
N TYR A 20 -2.00 -6.34 -17.89
CA TYR A 20 -0.77 -6.44 -18.66
C TYR A 20 -0.55 -5.18 -19.49
N LEU A 21 0.70 -4.74 -19.55
CA LEU A 21 1.12 -3.68 -20.44
C LEU A 21 0.99 -4.14 -21.89
N ASN A 22 -0.05 -3.66 -22.58
CA ASN A 22 -0.27 -3.97 -23.99
C ASN A 22 0.52 -3.02 -24.91
N LEU A 23 1.62 -3.52 -25.48
CA LEU A 23 2.46 -2.79 -26.43
C LEU A 23 2.19 -3.13 -27.90
N ARG A 24 1.21 -4.00 -28.21
CA ARG A 24 0.91 -4.39 -29.60
C ARG A 24 0.48 -3.17 -30.41
N GLY A 25 1.14 -2.94 -31.55
CA GLY A 25 0.87 -1.80 -32.42
C GLY A 25 1.33 -0.44 -31.86
N LYS A 26 2.11 -0.43 -30.76
CA LYS A 26 2.73 0.79 -30.23
C LYS A 26 4.16 0.91 -30.74
N SER A 27 4.57 2.12 -31.12
CA SER A 27 5.92 2.39 -31.62
C SER A 27 6.93 2.62 -30.49
N SER A 28 6.48 2.95 -29.28
CA SER A 28 7.35 3.18 -28.12
C SER A 28 6.56 3.08 -26.81
N ALA A 29 7.27 2.88 -25.71
CA ALA A 29 6.80 3.02 -24.34
C ALA A 29 7.86 3.79 -23.54
N PHE A 30 7.42 4.51 -22.49
CA PHE A 30 8.30 5.29 -21.63
C PHE A 30 8.06 4.94 -20.17
N LEU A 31 9.16 4.68 -19.45
CA LEU A 31 9.14 4.54 -18.00
C LEU A 31 9.68 5.84 -17.37
N LYS A 32 8.82 6.52 -16.59
CA LYS A 32 9.22 7.67 -15.78
C LYS A 32 9.53 7.22 -14.37
N ILE A 33 10.74 7.53 -13.91
CA ILE A 33 11.16 7.29 -12.54
C ILE A 33 11.51 8.62 -11.90
N VAL A 34 10.91 8.89 -10.75
CA VAL A 34 11.21 10.07 -9.93
C VAL A 34 11.77 9.57 -8.61
N CYS A 35 13.03 9.91 -8.32
CA CYS A 35 13.72 9.50 -7.11
C CYS A 35 13.87 10.69 -6.16
N ASN A 36 13.60 10.47 -4.88
CA ASN A 36 13.98 11.40 -3.83
C ASN A 36 15.50 11.29 -3.55
N PRO A 37 16.13 12.36 -3.02
CA PRO A 37 17.56 12.31 -2.70
C PRO A 37 17.87 11.25 -1.65
N PHE A 38 19.06 10.65 -1.70
CA PHE A 38 19.52 9.64 -0.74
C PHE A 38 19.50 10.13 0.72
N SER A 39 19.57 11.45 0.94
CA SER A 39 19.40 12.07 2.26
C SER A 39 18.01 11.82 2.88
N SER A 40 17.03 11.40 2.08
CA SER A 40 15.72 10.96 2.56
C SER A 40 15.68 9.50 3.03
N LEU A 41 16.68 8.68 2.66
CA LEU A 41 16.83 7.33 3.18
C LEU A 41 17.43 7.45 4.58
N LEU A 42 16.65 7.05 5.58
CA LEU A 42 17.11 7.05 6.96
C LEU A 42 18.25 6.04 7.15
N GLY A 43 19.31 6.46 7.84
CA GLY A 43 20.15 5.53 8.57
C GLY A 43 19.30 4.88 9.66
N PHE A 44 19.01 3.59 9.54
CA PHE A 44 18.35 2.85 10.60
C PHE A 44 19.19 2.88 11.88
N GLY A 45 18.53 2.98 13.03
CA GLY A 45 19.11 2.72 14.33
C GLY A 45 19.54 3.98 15.08
N ASN A 46 19.54 3.85 16.40
CA ASN A 46 19.85 4.85 17.42
C ASN A 46 21.33 5.32 17.40
N THR A 47 22.01 5.24 16.25
CA THR A 47 23.46 5.37 16.10
C THR A 47 23.80 6.07 14.80
N ALA A 48 24.32 7.31 14.92
CA ALA A 48 24.97 8.17 13.93
C ALA A 48 24.33 8.30 12.50
N PRO A 49 24.22 9.52 11.94
CA PRO A 49 23.78 9.71 10.55
C PRO A 49 24.67 8.92 9.57
N VAL A 50 24.06 8.04 8.77
CA VAL A 50 24.76 7.37 7.66
C VAL A 50 24.79 8.33 6.48
N VAL A 51 26.00 8.70 6.02
CA VAL A 51 26.19 9.54 4.84
C VAL A 51 26.32 8.65 3.60
N PHE A 52 25.33 8.72 2.71
CA PHE A 52 25.36 8.04 1.41
C PHE A 52 26.16 8.85 0.37
N SER A 53 27.45 9.07 0.61
CA SER A 53 28.35 9.78 -0.32
C SER A 53 28.94 8.79 -1.33
N GLY A 54 28.19 8.51 -2.41
CA GLY A 54 28.66 7.65 -3.51
C GLY A 54 27.73 6.50 -3.87
N SER A 55 26.48 6.51 -3.41
CA SER A 55 25.49 5.51 -3.78
C SER A 55 24.98 5.73 -5.22
N THR A 56 25.00 4.67 -6.02
CA THR A 56 24.37 4.66 -7.35
C THR A 56 23.06 3.88 -7.25
N PHE A 57 21.99 4.42 -7.82
CA PHE A 57 20.74 3.69 -7.97
C PHE A 57 20.65 3.13 -9.40
N GLN A 58 20.53 1.81 -9.52
CA GLN A 58 20.46 1.10 -10.80
C GLN A 58 19.07 0.50 -10.99
N PHE A 59 18.58 0.52 -12.23
CA PHE A 59 17.34 -0.11 -12.63
C PHE A 59 17.60 -1.11 -13.73
N ASP A 60 17.21 -2.35 -13.48
CA ASP A 60 17.12 -3.38 -14.51
C ASP A 60 15.65 -3.56 -14.88
N ILE A 61 15.35 -3.42 -16.17
CA ILE A 61 14.00 -3.61 -16.70
C ILE A 61 13.96 -4.98 -17.37
N THR A 62 13.16 -5.87 -16.81
CA THR A 62 12.88 -7.18 -17.39
C THR A 62 11.51 -7.15 -18.04
N THR A 63 11.45 -7.46 -19.33
CA THR A 63 10.20 -7.67 -20.06
C THR A 63 10.01 -9.15 -20.32
N ILE A 64 8.82 -9.67 -20.04
CA ILE A 64 8.43 -11.03 -20.39
C ILE A 64 7.31 -10.92 -21.42
N GLU A 65 7.50 -11.54 -22.59
CA GLU A 65 6.47 -11.59 -23.59
C GLU A 65 5.38 -12.60 -23.18
N ALA A 66 4.13 -12.19 -23.27
CA ALA A 66 2.97 -13.06 -23.07
C ALA A 66 2.33 -13.34 -24.44
N PRO A 67 2.81 -14.35 -25.20
CA PRO A 67 2.32 -14.62 -26.55
C PRO A 67 0.83 -14.99 -26.56
N ASP A 68 0.38 -15.67 -25.50
CA ASP A 68 -1.00 -16.10 -25.33
C ASP A 68 -1.93 -15.02 -24.77
N ALA A 69 -1.43 -13.79 -24.55
CA ALA A 69 -2.26 -12.70 -24.06
C ALA A 69 -3.41 -12.41 -25.07
N PRO A 70 -4.66 -12.30 -24.59
CA PRO A 70 -5.83 -12.09 -25.44
C PRO A 70 -5.65 -10.93 -26.43
N MET A 71 -6.29 -11.01 -27.60
CA MET A 71 -6.24 -9.90 -28.55
C MET A 71 -7.09 -8.71 -28.04
N PRO A 72 -6.61 -7.46 -28.22
CA PRO A 72 -7.28 -6.26 -27.69
C PRO A 72 -8.66 -5.98 -28.29
N ASP A 73 -8.99 -6.55 -29.45
CA ASP A 73 -10.32 -6.46 -30.08
C ASP A 73 -11.39 -7.26 -29.34
N LYS A 74 -10.99 -8.23 -28.50
CA LYS A 74 -11.87 -9.12 -27.73
C LYS A 74 -11.65 -9.03 -26.23
N PHE A 75 -10.73 -8.16 -25.80
CA PHE A 75 -10.27 -8.11 -24.42
C PHE A 75 -9.96 -6.67 -23.99
N GLU A 76 -10.70 -6.21 -22.99
CA GLU A 76 -10.50 -4.91 -22.39
C GLU A 76 -9.31 -4.95 -21.43
N TYR A 77 -8.24 -4.24 -21.79
CA TYR A 77 -7.13 -3.95 -20.91
C TYR A 77 -7.48 -2.78 -19.98
N MET A 78 -6.99 -2.84 -18.75
CA MET A 78 -7.26 -1.90 -17.67
C MET A 78 -5.95 -1.50 -17.00
N ASP A 79 -5.87 -0.27 -16.53
CA ASP A 79 -4.70 0.21 -15.80
C ASP A 79 -4.78 -0.26 -14.34
N TRP A 80 -3.70 -0.90 -13.86
CA TRP A 80 -3.49 -1.05 -12.43
C TRP A 80 -2.85 0.21 -11.87
N ARG A 81 -3.57 0.88 -10.98
CA ARG A 81 -3.16 2.16 -10.40
C ARG A 81 -2.91 1.99 -8.92
N GLN A 82 -1.72 2.42 -8.48
CA GLN A 82 -1.39 2.57 -7.06
C GLN A 82 -1.35 4.06 -6.72
N LEU A 83 -2.11 4.47 -5.71
CA LEU A 83 -2.09 5.84 -5.18
C LEU A 83 -1.71 5.79 -3.73
N HIS A 84 -0.86 6.71 -3.28
CA HIS A 84 -0.53 6.82 -1.86
C HIS A 84 -0.70 8.24 -1.33
N PHE A 85 -1.06 8.33 -0.05
CA PHE A 85 -1.16 9.57 0.69
C PHE A 85 -1.00 9.30 2.20
N ASP A 86 -0.71 10.34 2.97
CA ASP A 86 -0.46 10.24 4.41
C ASP A 86 -1.62 10.84 5.21
N ALA A 87 -2.11 10.09 6.20
CA ALA A 87 -2.96 10.60 7.27
C ALA A 87 -2.09 10.84 8.52
N SER A 88 -2.18 12.04 9.10
CA SER A 88 -1.38 12.43 10.27
C SER A 88 -2.25 12.55 11.52
N PHE A 89 -1.71 12.11 12.66
CA PHE A 89 -2.39 12.13 13.96
C PHE A 89 -1.50 12.84 14.99
N SER A 90 -2.00 13.91 15.61
CA SER A 90 -1.27 14.63 16.67
C SER A 90 -1.60 14.15 18.08
N GLY A 91 -2.36 13.05 18.18
CA GLY A 91 -2.82 12.46 19.43
C GLY A 91 -3.70 11.25 19.16
N GLN A 92 -4.20 10.65 20.24
CA GLN A 92 -5.15 9.54 20.15
C GLN A 92 -6.43 9.99 19.45
N VAL A 93 -6.90 9.20 18.49
CA VAL A 93 -8.19 9.37 17.82
C VAL A 93 -8.99 8.07 17.88
N ASN A 94 -10.31 8.20 17.95
CA ASN A 94 -11.24 7.07 17.86
C ASN A 94 -12.19 7.32 16.70
N ASN A 95 -12.38 6.29 15.88
CA ASN A 95 -13.26 6.24 14.72
C ASN A 95 -13.04 7.43 13.78
N SER A 96 -11.78 7.80 13.55
CA SER A 96 -11.43 8.93 12.70
C SER A 96 -11.58 8.54 11.23
N PRO A 97 -12.45 9.21 10.45
CA PRO A 97 -12.66 8.87 9.05
C PRO A 97 -11.52 9.43 8.17
N ILE A 98 -11.03 8.60 7.26
CA ILE A 98 -10.06 8.95 6.24
C ILE A 98 -10.68 8.60 4.90
N GLN A 99 -10.81 9.59 4.03
CA GLN A 99 -11.42 9.41 2.71
C GLN A 99 -10.51 8.56 1.83
N LEU A 100 -11.07 7.50 1.24
CA LEU A 100 -10.41 6.74 0.19
C LEU A 100 -10.88 7.26 -1.19
N PRO A 101 -10.04 7.13 -2.24
CA PRO A 101 -10.46 7.45 -3.60
C PRO A 101 -11.69 6.62 -4.04
N SER A 102 -12.53 7.24 -4.86
CA SER A 102 -13.66 6.61 -5.54
C SER A 102 -13.55 6.82 -7.05
N GLY A 103 -14.36 6.09 -7.82
CA GLY A 103 -14.41 6.14 -9.29
C GLY A 103 -13.86 4.90 -9.99
N ASN A 104 -13.23 3.98 -9.26
CA ASN A 104 -12.61 2.76 -9.81
C ASN A 104 -12.97 1.53 -8.97
N LEU A 105 -12.55 0.35 -9.41
CA LEU A 105 -12.65 -0.87 -8.61
C LEU A 105 -11.45 -0.93 -7.65
N LEU A 106 -11.70 -0.87 -6.34
CA LEU A 106 -10.64 -0.91 -5.33
C LEU A 106 -10.31 -2.38 -5.00
N THR A 107 -9.12 -2.84 -5.39
CA THR A 107 -8.71 -4.24 -5.21
C THR A 107 -7.89 -4.47 -3.95
N GLY A 108 -7.21 -3.44 -3.47
CA GLY A 108 -6.31 -3.56 -2.33
C GLY A 108 -6.12 -2.26 -1.57
N LEU A 109 -5.74 -2.39 -0.29
CA LEU A 109 -5.37 -1.28 0.58
C LEU A 109 -4.14 -1.68 1.40
N ALA A 110 -2.99 -1.12 1.09
CA ALA A 110 -1.79 -1.29 1.89
C ALA A 110 -1.66 -0.13 2.89
N LEU A 111 -1.39 -0.46 4.15
CA LEU A 111 -1.27 0.50 5.23
C LEU A 111 0.12 0.40 5.86
N LEU A 112 0.75 1.54 6.10
CA LEU A 112 2.04 1.65 6.79
C LEU A 112 1.95 2.65 7.93
N ALA A 113 1.98 2.13 9.16
CA ALA A 113 1.92 2.89 10.41
C ALA A 113 3.31 3.26 10.92
N ARG A 114 3.48 4.53 11.30
CA ARG A 114 4.69 5.12 11.86
C ARG A 114 4.33 6.02 13.04
N ASP A 115 4.92 5.82 14.21
CA ASP A 115 4.61 6.67 15.36
C ASP A 115 5.26 8.06 15.24
N GLY A 116 4.97 8.91 16.21
CA GLY A 116 5.53 10.25 16.33
C GLY A 116 6.91 10.30 16.97
N ALA A 117 7.50 9.16 17.34
CA ALA A 117 8.80 9.16 17.98
C ALA A 117 9.84 9.64 16.96
N ALA A 118 10.70 10.57 17.37
CA ALA A 118 11.86 10.90 16.57
C ALA A 118 12.72 9.62 16.48
N GLY A 119 12.97 9.13 15.26
CA GLY A 119 14.09 8.23 15.06
C GLY A 119 15.42 8.96 15.28
N SER A 120 16.53 8.39 14.82
CA SER A 120 17.85 9.04 14.91
C SER A 120 17.97 10.35 14.10
N ALA A 121 16.94 10.74 13.33
CA ALA A 121 16.86 12.02 12.63
C ALA A 121 15.86 12.96 13.32
N THR A 122 16.31 14.19 13.60
CA THR A 122 15.52 15.30 14.16
C THR A 122 14.48 15.90 13.19
N THR A 123 14.35 15.34 11.98
CA THR A 123 13.41 15.80 10.95
C THR A 123 12.20 14.87 10.84
N ALA A 124 11.05 15.43 10.45
CA ALA A 124 9.73 14.75 10.36
C ALA A 124 9.69 13.46 9.51
N THR A 125 10.74 13.15 8.77
CA THR A 125 10.92 11.95 7.95
C THR A 125 11.46 10.74 8.72
N GLY A 126 11.97 10.91 9.95
CA GLY A 126 12.67 9.91 10.78
C GLY A 126 11.81 8.91 11.56
N LYS A 127 10.50 8.84 11.32
CA LYS A 127 9.57 8.11 12.19
C LYS A 127 9.75 6.59 12.12
N LEU A 128 9.74 5.92 13.27
CA LEU A 128 9.87 4.46 13.35
C LEU A 128 8.57 3.78 12.94
N ARG A 129 8.69 2.69 12.17
CA ARG A 129 7.53 1.84 11.86
C ARG A 129 7.07 1.16 13.15
N THR A 130 5.77 1.03 13.33
CA THR A 130 5.20 0.41 14.54
C THR A 130 3.92 -0.33 14.26
N ASP A 131 3.75 -1.48 14.92
CA ASP A 131 2.49 -2.25 14.94
C ASP A 131 1.52 -1.76 16.02
N LEU A 132 1.93 -0.77 16.82
CA LEU A 132 1.17 -0.30 17.98
C LEU A 132 0.32 0.94 17.69
N LEU A 133 0.64 1.74 16.67
CA LEU A 133 -0.05 3.03 16.45
C LEU A 133 -1.55 2.84 16.24
N VAL A 134 -1.93 1.93 15.36
CA VAL A 134 -3.33 1.64 15.04
C VAL A 134 -3.76 0.43 15.84
N ASN A 135 -4.82 0.59 16.64
CA ASN A 135 -5.40 -0.54 17.37
C ASN A 135 -6.39 -1.30 16.48
N LYS A 136 -7.35 -0.57 15.93
CA LYS A 136 -8.45 -1.06 15.11
C LYS A 136 -8.60 -0.20 13.87
N PHE A 137 -8.99 -0.82 12.78
CA PHE A 137 -9.48 -0.08 11.62
C PHE A 137 -10.72 -0.75 11.04
N SER A 138 -11.50 0.01 10.27
CA SER A 138 -12.59 -0.52 9.46
C SER A 138 -12.69 0.22 8.15
N VAL A 139 -13.14 -0.46 7.10
CA VAL A 139 -13.46 0.19 5.82
C VAL A 139 -14.97 0.14 5.66
N LYS A 140 -15.55 1.30 5.38
CA LYS A 140 -16.99 1.44 5.15
C LYS A 140 -17.25 2.12 3.83
N VAL A 141 -18.35 1.75 3.19
CA VAL A 141 -18.88 2.43 2.00
C VAL A 141 -20.22 3.07 2.34
N ALA A 142 -20.49 4.22 1.72
CA ALA A 142 -21.65 5.06 1.96
C ALA A 142 -21.85 5.42 3.45
N GLY A 143 -20.75 5.46 4.23
CA GLY A 143 -20.75 5.76 5.66
C GLY A 143 -21.45 4.74 6.57
N GLN A 144 -22.04 3.67 6.03
CA GLN A 144 -22.91 2.76 6.77
C GLN A 144 -22.51 1.29 6.60
N THR A 145 -22.20 0.86 5.38
CA THR A 145 -21.92 -0.55 5.09
C THR A 145 -20.48 -0.87 5.44
N GLU A 146 -20.28 -1.67 6.49
CA GLU A 146 -18.97 -2.16 6.88
C GLU A 146 -18.51 -3.28 5.93
N ILE A 147 -17.37 -3.06 5.29
CA ILE A 147 -16.74 -4.03 4.37
C ILE A 147 -15.77 -4.91 5.14
N ILE A 148 -15.03 -4.32 6.09
CA ILE A 148 -14.13 -5.00 7.00
C ILE A 148 -14.01 -4.20 8.28
N SER A 149 -13.87 -4.89 9.41
CA SER A 149 -13.51 -4.32 10.71
C SER A 149 -12.66 -5.33 11.46
N THR A 150 -11.42 -4.96 11.78
CA THR A 150 -10.45 -5.84 12.44
C THR A 150 -9.40 -5.03 13.20
N THR A 151 -8.62 -5.71 14.03
CA THR A 151 -7.45 -5.11 14.65
C THR A 151 -6.23 -5.18 13.74
N TRP A 152 -5.26 -4.30 13.97
CA TRP A 152 -4.04 -4.25 13.18
C TRP A 152 -3.27 -5.59 13.20
N LEU A 153 -3.12 -6.17 14.40
CA LEU A 153 -2.37 -7.40 14.61
C LEU A 153 -3.07 -8.62 14.01
N GLU A 154 -4.40 -8.70 14.06
CA GLU A 154 -5.17 -9.77 13.42
C GLU A 154 -5.00 -9.74 11.90
N GLN A 155 -5.13 -8.56 11.28
CA GLN A 155 -4.95 -8.44 9.83
C GLN A 155 -3.54 -8.81 9.39
N GLN A 156 -2.52 -8.42 10.15
CA GLN A 156 -1.14 -8.83 9.88
C GLN A 156 -0.95 -10.34 10.00
N ALA A 157 -1.56 -10.98 11.01
CA ALA A 157 -1.54 -12.42 11.16
C ALA A 157 -2.21 -13.12 9.96
N GLU A 158 -3.36 -12.60 9.50
CA GLU A 158 -4.02 -13.08 8.29
C GLU A 158 -3.11 -12.92 7.05
N ASN A 159 -2.44 -11.78 6.89
CA ASN A 159 -1.52 -11.56 5.77
C ASN A 159 -0.36 -12.56 5.76
N LYS A 160 0.24 -12.82 6.92
CA LYS A 160 1.31 -13.82 7.05
C LYS A 160 0.81 -15.22 6.67
N ALA A 161 -0.38 -15.59 7.13
CA ALA A 161 -0.98 -16.88 6.82
C ALA A 161 -1.34 -17.01 5.34
N ARG A 162 -1.99 -15.99 4.75
CA ARG A 162 -2.47 -16.01 3.36
C ARG A 162 -1.33 -15.95 2.34
N TYR A 163 -0.33 -15.11 2.57
CA TYR A 163 0.74 -14.86 1.60
C TYR A 163 2.03 -15.64 1.91
N GLY A 164 2.02 -16.50 2.94
CA GLY A 164 3.18 -17.31 3.31
C GLY A 164 4.41 -16.49 3.68
N VAL A 165 4.23 -15.25 4.17
CA VAL A 165 5.35 -14.36 4.45
C VAL A 165 6.04 -14.78 5.74
N ASN A 166 7.23 -15.35 5.62
CA ASN A 166 8.10 -15.62 6.74
C ASN A 166 8.90 -14.36 7.10
N SER A 167 8.45 -13.63 8.13
CA SER A 167 9.11 -12.43 8.63
C SER A 167 9.39 -12.55 10.14
N PRO A 168 10.37 -13.37 10.54
CA PRO A 168 10.71 -13.58 11.94
C PRO A 168 11.19 -12.27 12.59
N LEU A 169 11.00 -12.16 13.90
CA LEU A 169 11.50 -11.01 14.65
C LEU A 169 13.03 -11.14 14.83
N ALA A 170 13.76 -10.09 14.48
CA ALA A 170 15.16 -9.92 14.84
C ALA A 170 15.23 -8.71 15.77
N SER A 171 15.65 -8.92 17.03
CA SER A 171 15.69 -7.85 18.05
C SER A 171 14.37 -7.09 18.20
N ASN A 172 13.23 -7.81 18.21
CA ASN A 172 11.86 -7.26 18.25
C ASN A 172 11.43 -6.42 17.04
N VAL A 173 12.17 -6.45 15.93
CA VAL A 173 11.82 -5.77 14.68
C VAL A 173 11.60 -6.79 13.58
N SER A 174 10.56 -6.58 12.76
CA SER A 174 10.24 -7.40 11.59
C SER A 174 10.28 -6.54 10.32
N LEU A 175 10.53 -7.14 9.16
CA LEU A 175 10.43 -6.44 7.87
C LEU A 175 8.99 -5.93 7.61
N LEU A 176 8.00 -6.60 8.19
CA LEU A 176 6.59 -6.24 8.14
C LEU A 176 6.14 -5.34 9.28
N THR A 177 7.03 -4.91 10.18
CA THR A 177 6.63 -4.02 11.28
C THR A 177 6.03 -2.73 10.71
N GLY A 178 4.88 -2.38 11.25
CA GLY A 178 4.03 -1.29 10.85
C GLY A 178 3.37 -1.45 9.50
N PHE A 179 3.42 -2.61 8.84
CA PHE A 179 2.81 -2.81 7.52
C PHE A 179 1.69 -3.85 7.55
N LEU A 180 0.57 -3.58 6.88
CA LEU A 180 -0.43 -4.59 6.56
C LEU A 180 -1.04 -4.33 5.17
N TYR A 181 -1.74 -5.33 4.65
CA TYR A 181 -2.45 -5.27 3.39
C TYR A 181 -3.86 -5.86 3.54
N VAL A 182 -4.87 -5.12 3.09
CA VAL A 182 -6.25 -5.59 2.99
C VAL A 182 -6.53 -5.92 1.53
N ASN A 183 -6.90 -7.17 1.26
CA ASN A 183 -7.27 -7.63 -0.06
C ASN A 183 -8.79 -7.65 -0.19
N PHE A 184 -9.33 -6.84 -1.10
CA PHE A 184 -10.76 -6.79 -1.36
C PHE A 184 -11.20 -7.78 -2.43
N MET A 185 -10.26 -8.40 -3.15
CA MET A 185 -10.58 -9.41 -4.14
C MET A 185 -10.93 -10.74 -3.47
N GLN A 186 -11.90 -11.42 -4.07
CA GLN A 186 -12.30 -12.77 -3.73
C GLN A 186 -11.68 -13.76 -4.72
N TYR A 187 -11.09 -14.83 -4.19
CA TYR A 187 -10.52 -15.94 -4.96
C TYR A 187 -9.53 -15.51 -6.05
N GLY A 188 -8.69 -14.50 -5.76
CA GLY A 188 -7.70 -13.98 -6.71
C GLY A 188 -8.32 -13.35 -7.96
N ASN A 189 -9.62 -13.05 -7.97
CA ASN A 189 -10.30 -12.47 -9.13
C ASN A 189 -10.32 -10.95 -9.09
N ILE A 190 -9.75 -10.34 -10.12
CA ILE A 190 -9.65 -8.89 -10.24
C ILE A 190 -11.03 -8.22 -10.25
N THR A 191 -12.05 -8.88 -10.79
CA THR A 191 -13.39 -8.30 -10.97
C THR A 191 -14.21 -8.30 -9.69
N THR A 192 -13.73 -8.92 -8.62
CA THR A 192 -14.44 -9.03 -7.34
C THR A 192 -13.93 -8.04 -6.30
N GLY A 193 -13.06 -7.10 -6.69
CA GLY A 193 -12.67 -5.98 -5.84
C GLY A 193 -13.86 -5.17 -5.33
N LEU A 194 -13.61 -4.30 -4.36
CA LEU A 194 -14.64 -3.44 -3.78
C LEU A 194 -15.12 -2.42 -4.82
N ASN A 195 -16.39 -2.52 -5.21
CA ASN A 195 -16.98 -1.64 -6.21
C ASN A 195 -17.27 -0.24 -5.64
N VAL A 196 -16.38 0.70 -5.95
CA VAL A 196 -16.51 2.13 -5.59
C VAL A 196 -16.51 3.02 -6.82
N ILE A 197 -16.99 2.48 -7.95
CA ILE A 197 -17.06 3.20 -9.23
C ILE A 197 -18.03 4.38 -9.12
N ASP A 198 -19.15 4.19 -8.42
CA ASP A 198 -20.04 5.30 -8.10
C ASP A 198 -19.42 6.18 -7.00
N ARG A 199 -19.37 7.49 -7.25
CA ARG A 199 -18.89 8.46 -6.25
C ARG A 199 -19.77 8.48 -5.01
N ALA A 200 -21.05 8.12 -5.13
CA ALA A 200 -21.96 7.98 -4.00
C ALA A 200 -21.52 6.85 -3.02
N SER A 201 -20.72 5.89 -3.48
CA SER A 201 -20.17 4.83 -2.63
C SER A 201 -19.23 5.36 -1.54
N ASN A 202 -18.66 6.57 -1.69
CA ASN A 202 -17.88 7.28 -0.68
C ASN A 202 -17.07 6.38 0.31
N PRO A 203 -16.06 5.64 -0.18
CA PRO A 203 -15.31 4.71 0.66
C PRO A 203 -14.46 5.45 1.69
N GLN A 204 -14.51 4.99 2.93
CA GLN A 204 -13.79 5.59 4.05
C GLN A 204 -13.10 4.52 4.89
N LEU A 205 -11.85 4.80 5.27
CA LEU A 205 -11.11 4.06 6.27
C LEU A 205 -11.30 4.76 7.61
N PHE A 206 -11.87 4.07 8.59
CA PHE A 206 -11.98 4.53 9.96
C PHE A 206 -10.85 3.94 10.79
N VAL A 207 -10.18 4.77 11.58
CA VAL A 207 -8.99 4.38 12.37
C VAL A 207 -9.18 4.74 13.84
N ASP A 208 -8.85 3.78 14.71
CA ASP A 208 -8.67 3.96 16.14
C ASP A 208 -7.17 3.87 16.44
N THR A 209 -6.57 4.96 16.90
CA THR A 209 -5.16 4.95 17.30
C THR A 209 -5.00 4.68 18.80
N ARG A 210 -3.83 4.19 19.20
CA ARG A 210 -3.52 3.92 20.60
C ARG A 210 -3.21 5.18 21.39
N SER A 211 -3.23 5.02 22.70
CA SER A 211 -2.95 6.08 23.66
C SER A 211 -1.51 6.60 23.58
N GLY A 212 -1.28 7.85 24.00
CA GLY A 212 0.06 8.43 24.09
C GLY A 212 1.00 7.76 25.11
N SER A 213 0.47 6.88 25.97
CA SER A 213 1.27 6.03 26.87
C SER A 213 1.87 4.80 26.17
N GLU A 214 1.35 4.41 25.01
CA GLU A 214 1.81 3.23 24.27
C GLU A 214 2.60 3.60 23.01
N VAL A 215 2.29 4.76 22.42
CA VAL A 215 2.95 5.28 21.23
C VAL A 215 3.25 6.77 21.38
N SER A 216 4.31 7.24 20.72
CA SER A 216 4.65 8.67 20.76
C SER A 216 3.81 9.47 19.78
N TYR A 217 3.38 10.65 20.21
CA TYR A 217 2.81 11.72 19.37
C TYR A 217 3.61 13.02 19.50
N THR A 218 4.88 12.95 19.96
CA THR A 218 5.74 14.13 20.11
C THR A 218 5.93 14.86 18.77
N ASN A 219 6.01 14.10 17.68
CA ASN A 219 5.68 14.57 16.33
C ASN A 219 4.36 13.91 15.89
N PRO A 220 3.67 14.44 14.86
CA PRO A 220 2.48 13.76 14.35
C PRO A 220 2.80 12.32 13.91
N ALA A 221 2.09 11.33 14.44
CA ALA A 221 2.15 9.97 13.92
C ALA A 221 1.56 9.92 12.51
N VAL A 222 1.97 8.97 11.66
CA VAL A 222 1.56 8.90 10.26
C VAL A 222 1.09 7.49 9.91
N LEU A 223 -0.08 7.43 9.28
CA LEU A 223 -0.54 6.27 8.54
C LEU A 223 -0.45 6.57 7.05
N THR A 224 0.52 5.97 6.38
CA THR A 224 0.57 5.99 4.91
C THR A 224 -0.41 4.98 4.38
N ILE A 225 -1.25 5.44 3.47
CA ILE A 225 -2.30 4.65 2.86
C ILE A 225 -1.95 4.55 1.39
N GLN A 226 -1.88 3.32 0.88
CA GLN A 226 -1.79 3.05 -0.55
C GLN A 226 -3.03 2.29 -1.00
N THR A 227 -3.78 2.87 -1.94
CA THR A 227 -4.87 2.17 -2.63
C THR A 227 -4.34 1.50 -3.88
N GLU A 228 -4.87 0.32 -4.17
CA GLU A 228 -4.65 -0.40 -5.41
C GLU A 228 -5.98 -0.51 -6.14
N GLU A 229 -6.04 0.04 -7.35
CA GLU A 229 -7.27 0.24 -8.10
C GLU A 229 -7.12 -0.28 -9.53
N ILE A 230 -8.23 -0.76 -10.08
CA ILE A 230 -8.36 -1.09 -11.50
C ILE A 230 -9.18 0.00 -12.15
N ALA A 231 -8.53 0.73 -13.05
CA ALA A 231 -9.10 1.85 -13.78
C ALA A 231 -9.23 1.53 -15.27
N PRO A 232 -10.18 2.15 -15.98
CA PRO A 232 -10.19 2.13 -17.44
C PRO A 232 -8.84 2.59 -17.99
N ALA A 233 -8.33 1.89 -19.01
CA ALA A 233 -7.07 2.25 -19.66
C ALA A 233 -7.13 3.67 -20.26
N ARG A 234 -6.07 4.45 -20.07
CA ARG A 234 -5.95 5.82 -20.60
C ARG A 234 -5.36 5.91 -22.00
#